data_AF-A0A1W0X898-F1
#
_entry.id   AF-A0A1W0X898-F1
#
_cell.length_a   1.000
_cell.length_b   1.000
_cell.length_c   1.000
_cell.angle_alpha   90.00
_cell.angle_beta   90.00
_cell.angle_gamma   90.00
#
_symmetry.space_group_name_H-M   'P 1'
#
loop_
_entity.id
_entity.type
_entity.pdbx_description
1 polymer ?
#
loop_
_entity_poly.entity_id
_entity_poly.type
_entity_poly.pdbx_seq_one_letter_code
_entity_poly.pdbx_strand_id
1 'polypeptide(L)'
;MLLYLFTLYDTSDETSTGQYEKQFDIQSDNWSANSTMKLRLVLMIVGDGSSTLGYSIMAPAYEVAIRTIRRKYPLIFRQISIARTVSATAPGRVPNLLTWSSMPFSAMVDAVLQFVLRYSWTEVNLLCDDNRDQSPTIEVICGLISAFARIKAKTTNFLVRHFDSSVPGTFRRALSEGRRQSAINILASYTSVYPSMLIDAAELSMTTGEYVFLILSVSPYTQAQEMQWFDSSDEFQKNLLIHVLPFVFALDFDDVNWTAVADEIEEMRVISLDQFNWTIKVDQQHDRIRLAAYESVLVLAEVINNTWRNLINATADSFVRSFSRRRTYLSARTVDTSPTSTRICNLQFRQFRLANRSMEVVLLFDHAQGSLNPPNISTAHRRPTIEWSGQPFPPRSRPTCRDLFGSHCSRNDYIATAATASVLSVLGAIAAVSVAFFVQRRCRPALTGQEWWLLGDPIGVPILHRSIYNFHYF
;
A
#
# COMPACT_ATOMS: atom_id res chain seq x y z
N MET A 1 15.42 -0.57 -4.94
CA MET A 1 14.88 0.08 -6.15
C MET A 1 15.86 -0.19 -7.29
N LEU A 2 15.40 -0.55 -8.50
CA LEU A 2 16.30 -0.97 -9.58
C LEU A 2 16.26 -0.03 -10.77
N LEU A 3 17.42 0.19 -11.40
CA LEU A 3 17.58 0.98 -12.62
C LEU A 3 18.23 0.11 -13.69
N TYR A 4 17.60 0.02 -14.86
CA TYR A 4 18.20 -0.57 -16.05
C TYR A 4 18.64 0.55 -16.99
N LEU A 5 19.88 0.49 -17.48
CA LEU A 5 20.37 1.37 -18.53
C LEU A 5 20.76 0.50 -19.73
N PHE A 6 20.25 0.86 -20.91
CA PHE A 6 20.51 0.12 -22.15
C PHE A 6 21.38 0.98 -23.05
N THR A 7 22.47 0.40 -23.55
CA THR A 7 23.25 1.00 -24.62
C THR A 7 23.61 -0.06 -25.66
N LEU A 8 23.37 0.27 -26.93
CA LEU A 8 23.71 -0.56 -28.08
C LEU A 8 24.84 0.13 -28.84
N TYR A 9 25.87 -0.62 -29.20
CA TYR A 9 26.99 -0.10 -30.00
C TYR A 9 27.50 -1.16 -30.98
N ASP A 10 28.02 -0.72 -32.12
CA ASP A 10 28.80 -1.55 -33.02
C ASP A 10 30.22 -1.75 -32.45
N THR A 11 30.84 -2.91 -32.69
CA THR A 11 32.17 -3.25 -32.16
C THR A 11 33.23 -3.39 -33.24
N SER A 12 33.09 -2.68 -34.36
CA SER A 12 34.14 -2.65 -35.39
C SER A 12 35.45 -1.97 -34.92
N ASP A 13 35.48 -1.30 -33.76
CA ASP A 13 36.64 -0.47 -33.34
C ASP A 13 37.03 -0.53 -31.84
N GLU A 14 37.12 -1.72 -31.22
CA GLU A 14 37.63 -1.82 -29.83
C GLU A 14 39.11 -2.22 -29.73
N THR A 15 39.99 -1.21 -29.79
CA THR A 15 41.33 -1.24 -29.16
C THR A 15 41.49 -0.02 -28.24
N SER A 16 41.07 -0.10 -26.98
CA SER A 16 41.76 0.60 -25.86
C SER A 16 41.11 0.29 -24.50
N THR A 17 41.96 -0.12 -23.55
CA THR A 17 41.67 -0.26 -22.12
C THR A 17 41.94 1.06 -21.41
N GLY A 18 40.94 1.70 -20.80
CA GLY A 18 41.12 2.90 -19.99
C GLY A 18 39.86 3.36 -19.23
N GLN A 19 40.01 3.46 -17.90
CA GLN A 19 39.14 4.02 -16.86
C GLN A 19 37.76 4.58 -17.24
N TYR A 20 36.72 4.00 -16.62
CA TYR A 20 35.31 4.35 -16.75
C TYR A 20 34.91 5.56 -15.91
N GLU A 21 35.14 6.75 -16.44
CA GLU A 21 34.35 7.95 -16.16
C GLU A 21 34.27 8.79 -17.44
N LYS A 22 33.62 8.23 -18.47
CA LYS A 22 33.29 8.94 -19.71
C LYS A 22 31.78 9.10 -19.82
N GLN A 23 31.37 10.35 -19.89
CA GLN A 23 30.07 10.80 -20.37
C GLN A 23 29.77 10.08 -21.70
N PHE A 24 28.73 9.25 -21.71
CA PHE A 24 28.38 8.37 -22.83
C PHE A 24 27.77 9.19 -23.98
N ASP A 25 28.60 9.71 -24.88
CA ASP A 25 28.14 10.19 -26.19
C ASP A 25 27.95 9.00 -27.13
N ILE A 26 26.72 8.84 -27.64
CA ILE A 26 26.36 7.82 -28.63
C ILE A 26 26.56 8.44 -30.02
N GLN A 27 27.70 8.18 -30.66
CA GLN A 27 27.86 8.46 -32.10
C GLN A 27 27.25 7.32 -32.93
N SER A 28 26.43 7.69 -33.92
CA SER A 28 25.77 6.76 -34.85
C SER A 28 26.64 6.52 -36.08
N ASP A 29 27.49 5.50 -36.05
CA ASP A 29 28.22 5.06 -37.24
C ASP A 29 27.43 4.01 -38.04
N ASN A 30 27.67 3.98 -39.36
CA ASN A 30 26.95 3.15 -40.33
C ASN A 30 27.12 1.64 -40.08
N TRP A 31 26.01 0.94 -39.83
CA TRP A 31 25.98 -0.50 -39.53
C TRP A 31 26.26 -1.33 -40.79
N SER A 32 27.29 -2.18 -40.77
CA SER A 32 27.57 -3.13 -41.87
C SER A 32 26.65 -4.36 -41.79
N ALA A 33 26.19 -4.88 -42.93
CA ALA A 33 25.20 -5.97 -43.01
C ALA A 33 25.65 -7.33 -42.43
N ASN A 34 26.91 -7.46 -41.99
CA ASN A 34 27.48 -8.66 -41.37
C ASN A 34 27.84 -8.49 -39.88
N SER A 35 27.53 -7.36 -39.24
CA SER A 35 27.84 -7.18 -37.83
C SER A 35 26.88 -7.98 -36.93
N THR A 36 27.43 -8.85 -36.08
CA THR A 36 26.65 -9.52 -35.05
C THR A 36 26.32 -8.50 -33.95
N MET A 37 25.05 -8.14 -33.82
CA MET A 37 24.57 -7.22 -32.79
C MET A 37 24.99 -7.69 -31.39
N LYS A 38 25.72 -6.85 -30.65
CA LYS A 38 26.09 -7.10 -29.26
C LYS A 38 25.20 -6.29 -28.33
N LEU A 39 24.59 -6.97 -27.36
CA LEU A 39 23.74 -6.35 -26.36
C LEU A 39 24.53 -6.10 -25.08
N ARG A 40 24.71 -4.83 -24.70
CA ARG A 40 25.27 -4.47 -23.39
C ARG A 40 24.12 -4.21 -22.41
N LEU A 41 24.06 -4.99 -21.34
CA LEU A 41 23.08 -4.82 -20.27
C LEU A 41 23.77 -4.16 -19.08
N VAL A 42 23.39 -2.92 -18.75
CA VAL A 42 23.87 -2.28 -17.52
C VAL A 42 22.83 -2.45 -16.43
N LEU A 43 23.21 -3.20 -15.41
CA LEU A 43 22.37 -3.48 -14.25
C LEU A 43 22.80 -2.59 -13.10
N MET A 44 21.95 -1.65 -12.70
CA MET A 44 22.22 -0.78 -11.57
C MET A 44 21.45 -1.25 -10.35
N ILE A 45 22.17 -1.61 -9.29
CA ILE A 45 21.58 -2.09 -8.04
C ILE A 45 21.83 -1.01 -6.99
N VAL A 46 20.74 -0.43 -6.49
CA VAL A 46 20.82 0.65 -5.49
C VAL A 46 20.79 0.05 -4.09
N GLY A 47 21.87 0.27 -3.33
CA GLY A 47 22.03 -0.13 -1.93
C GLY A 47 23.37 -0.80 -1.67
N ASP A 48 24.11 -0.31 -0.68
CA ASP A 48 25.31 -0.94 -0.14
C ASP A 48 25.02 -1.66 1.19
N GLY A 49 25.90 -2.61 1.55
CA GLY A 49 25.89 -3.26 2.86
C GLY A 49 24.89 -4.42 3.06
N SER A 50 24.82 -4.88 4.31
CA SER A 50 23.98 -5.99 4.80
C SER A 50 22.49 -5.63 4.96
N SER A 51 22.04 -4.58 4.30
CA SER A 51 20.64 -4.15 4.39
C SER A 51 19.73 -5.17 3.71
N THR A 52 18.48 -5.28 4.17
CA THR A 52 17.43 -6.13 3.58
C THR A 52 17.09 -5.77 2.13
N LEU A 53 17.64 -4.66 1.62
CA LEU A 53 17.51 -4.18 0.23
C LEU A 53 18.87 -4.11 -0.48
N GLY A 54 19.91 -4.70 0.09
CA GLY A 54 21.29 -4.56 -0.35
C GLY A 54 21.63 -5.41 -1.58
N TYR A 55 22.77 -5.08 -2.18
CA TYR A 55 23.32 -5.79 -3.33
C TYR A 55 23.49 -7.29 -3.10
N SER A 56 23.98 -7.71 -1.92
CA SER A 56 24.23 -9.13 -1.60
C SER A 56 22.95 -9.99 -1.66
N ILE A 57 21.79 -9.39 -1.39
CA ILE A 57 20.51 -10.11 -1.38
C ILE A 57 19.99 -10.35 -2.80
N MET A 58 20.15 -9.38 -3.69
CA MET A 58 19.60 -9.44 -5.05
C MET A 58 20.58 -9.97 -6.09
N ALA A 59 21.90 -9.83 -5.88
CA ALA A 59 22.92 -10.22 -6.85
C ALA A 59 22.83 -11.70 -7.28
N PRO A 60 22.61 -12.68 -6.36
CA PRO A 60 22.42 -14.08 -6.76
C PRO A 60 21.22 -14.27 -7.68
N ALA A 61 20.12 -13.55 -7.44
CA ALA A 61 18.92 -13.61 -8.28
C ALA A 61 19.20 -13.17 -9.72
N TYR A 62 20.00 -12.12 -9.90
CA TYR A 62 20.41 -11.67 -11.22
C TYR A 62 21.27 -12.69 -11.95
N GLU A 63 22.23 -13.31 -11.26
CA GLU A 63 23.08 -14.36 -11.85
C GLU A 63 22.26 -15.55 -12.36
N VAL A 64 21.33 -16.05 -11.54
CA VAL A 64 20.43 -17.15 -11.94
C VAL A 64 19.54 -16.71 -13.10
N ALA A 65 19.01 -15.49 -13.07
CA ALA A 65 18.19 -14.97 -14.17
C ALA A 65 18.98 -14.86 -15.48
N ILE A 66 20.23 -14.37 -15.43
CA ILE A 66 21.12 -14.26 -16.60
C ILE A 66 21.40 -15.64 -17.21
N ARG A 67 21.69 -16.64 -16.37
CA ARG A 67 21.86 -18.03 -16.83
C ARG A 67 20.58 -18.56 -17.48
N THR A 68 19.43 -18.28 -16.87
CA THR A 68 18.12 -18.68 -17.38
C THR A 68 17.83 -18.07 -18.75
N ILE A 69 18.04 -16.76 -18.93
CA ILE A 69 17.76 -16.10 -20.21
C ILE A 69 18.75 -16.52 -21.31
N ARG A 70 20.01 -16.85 -20.96
CA ARG A 70 20.98 -17.42 -21.91
C ARG A 70 20.56 -18.77 -22.43
N ARG A 71 19.98 -19.63 -21.57
CA ARG A 71 19.42 -20.92 -21.98
C ARG A 71 18.14 -20.72 -22.81
N LYS A 72 17.28 -19.78 -22.42
CA LYS A 72 15.97 -19.55 -23.06
C LYS A 72 16.06 -18.84 -24.42
N TYR A 73 16.97 -17.86 -24.57
CA TYR A 73 17.17 -17.12 -25.82
C TYR A 73 18.66 -17.04 -26.20
N PRO A 74 19.27 -18.18 -26.57
CA PRO A 74 20.71 -18.26 -26.79
C PRO A 74 21.19 -17.36 -27.92
N LEU A 75 20.39 -17.10 -28.95
CA LEU A 75 20.78 -16.25 -30.08
C LEU A 75 20.93 -14.77 -29.70
N ILE A 76 20.13 -14.30 -28.74
CA ILE A 76 20.11 -12.89 -28.30
C ILE A 76 21.14 -12.68 -27.18
N PHE A 77 21.22 -13.62 -26.24
CA PHE A 77 21.95 -13.43 -24.99
C PHE A 77 23.32 -14.13 -24.93
N ARG A 78 23.81 -14.67 -26.06
CA ARG A 78 25.15 -15.30 -26.14
C ARG A 78 26.27 -14.34 -25.74
N GLN A 79 26.16 -13.08 -26.16
CA GLN A 79 27.19 -12.06 -25.98
C GLN A 79 26.65 -10.87 -25.18
N ILE A 80 26.24 -11.12 -23.93
CA ILE A 80 25.92 -10.03 -22.98
C ILE A 80 27.17 -9.66 -22.20
N SER A 81 27.51 -8.37 -22.18
CA SER A 81 28.37 -7.78 -21.15
C SER A 81 27.50 -7.13 -20.06
N ILE A 82 27.80 -7.40 -18.79
CA ILE A 82 27.07 -6.84 -17.65
C ILE A 82 27.96 -5.85 -16.94
N ALA A 83 27.56 -4.58 -16.93
CA ALA A 83 28.17 -3.58 -16.06
C ALA A 83 27.31 -3.41 -14.80
N ARG A 84 27.96 -3.35 -13.64
CA ARG A 84 27.31 -3.15 -12.34
C ARG A 84 27.71 -1.80 -11.79
N THR A 85 26.73 -1.02 -11.38
CA THR A 85 26.98 0.24 -10.66
C THR A 85 26.02 0.39 -9.50
N VAL A 86 26.52 1.00 -8.43
CA VAL A 86 25.77 1.32 -7.21
C VAL A 86 25.64 2.84 -7.20
N SER A 87 24.47 3.35 -7.58
CA SER A 87 24.21 4.79 -7.53
C SER A 87 22.78 5.06 -7.09
N ALA A 88 22.62 5.87 -6.04
CA ALA A 88 21.33 6.28 -5.51
C ALA A 88 20.78 7.46 -6.32
N THR A 89 19.88 7.20 -7.27
CA THR A 89 19.16 8.27 -7.97
C THR A 89 17.79 8.50 -7.37
N ALA A 90 17.46 9.76 -7.08
CA ALA A 90 16.14 10.19 -6.64
C ALA A 90 15.06 9.90 -7.72
N PRO A 91 13.84 9.49 -7.32
CA PRO A 91 12.70 9.35 -8.22
C PRO A 91 12.47 10.64 -9.03
N GLY A 92 12.17 10.52 -10.33
CA GLY A 92 11.90 11.65 -11.22
C GLY A 92 13.13 12.22 -11.95
N ARG A 93 14.37 11.86 -11.54
CA ARG A 93 15.57 12.22 -12.31
C ARG A 93 15.80 11.34 -13.54
N VAL A 94 15.19 10.15 -13.55
CA VAL A 94 15.40 9.17 -14.61
C VAL A 94 14.04 8.79 -15.21
N PRO A 95 13.60 9.47 -16.29
CA PRO A 95 12.27 9.25 -16.88
C PRO A 95 12.07 7.82 -17.42
N ASN A 96 13.18 7.12 -17.69
CA ASN A 96 13.22 5.76 -18.20
C ASN A 96 13.45 4.69 -17.11
N LEU A 97 13.27 5.06 -15.84
CA LEU A 97 13.36 4.16 -14.70
C LEU A 97 12.10 3.30 -14.58
N LEU A 98 12.27 1.99 -14.75
CA LEU A 98 11.22 1.00 -14.50
C LEU A 98 11.33 0.46 -13.08
N THR A 99 10.31 0.69 -12.25
CA THR A 99 10.28 0.16 -10.89
C THR A 99 9.67 -1.25 -10.88
N TRP A 100 10.48 -2.23 -10.47
CA TRP A 100 10.14 -3.66 -10.48
C TRP A 100 9.97 -4.28 -9.08
N SER A 101 9.72 -3.45 -8.05
CA SER A 101 9.50 -3.97 -6.69
C SER A 101 8.31 -4.93 -6.65
N SER A 102 8.47 -6.09 -6.01
CA SER A 102 7.34 -6.97 -5.66
C SER A 102 6.49 -6.44 -4.51
N MET A 103 6.99 -5.40 -3.83
CA MET A 103 6.32 -4.75 -2.70
C MET A 103 6.30 -3.23 -2.90
N PRO A 104 5.56 -2.69 -3.89
CA PRO A 104 5.46 -1.25 -4.07
C PRO A 104 4.69 -0.63 -2.90
N PHE A 105 5.36 0.20 -2.09
CA PHE A 105 4.73 0.87 -0.94
C PHE A 105 3.50 1.70 -1.32
N SER A 106 3.46 2.28 -2.52
CA SER A 106 2.29 3.00 -3.02
C SER A 106 1.04 2.12 -3.07
N ALA A 107 1.18 0.85 -3.49
CA ALA A 107 0.05 -0.06 -3.58
C ALA A 107 -0.44 -0.47 -2.18
N MET A 108 0.46 -0.69 -1.22
CA MET A 108 0.09 -0.90 0.18
C MET A 108 -0.66 0.29 0.77
N VAL A 109 -0.13 1.51 0.58
CA VAL A 109 -0.75 2.74 1.05
C VAL A 109 -2.16 2.89 0.47
N ASP A 110 -2.30 2.71 -0.85
CA ASP A 110 -3.60 2.84 -1.50
C ASP A 110 -4.58 1.74 -1.05
N ALA A 111 -4.11 0.51 -0.85
CA ALA A 111 -4.93 -0.57 -0.29
C ALA A 111 -5.44 -0.22 1.11
N VAL A 112 -4.55 0.24 2.00
CA VAL A 112 -4.91 0.67 3.37
C VAL A 112 -5.94 1.79 3.35
N LEU A 113 -5.70 2.82 2.54
CA LEU A 113 -6.62 3.96 2.44
C LEU A 113 -7.98 3.55 1.88
N GLN A 114 -8.01 2.72 0.84
CA GLN A 114 -9.26 2.19 0.31
C GLN A 114 -10.00 1.33 1.34
N PHE A 115 -9.29 0.57 2.17
CA PHE A 115 -9.91 -0.25 3.21
C PHE A 115 -10.59 0.62 4.27
N VAL A 116 -9.91 1.68 4.70
CA VAL A 116 -10.44 2.67 5.64
C VAL A 116 -11.63 3.43 5.07
N LEU A 117 -11.52 3.90 3.83
CA LEU A 117 -12.59 4.64 3.14
C LEU A 117 -13.83 3.77 2.88
N ARG A 118 -13.63 2.49 2.51
CA ARG A 118 -14.72 1.53 2.25
C ARG A 118 -15.68 1.41 3.43
N TYR A 119 -15.16 1.47 4.66
CA TYR A 119 -15.95 1.35 5.89
C TYR A 119 -16.27 2.69 6.55
N SER A 120 -15.94 3.81 5.88
CA SER A 120 -16.19 5.17 6.38
C SER A 120 -15.61 5.41 7.78
N TRP A 121 -14.45 4.81 8.08
CA TRP A 121 -13.78 5.04 9.35
C TRP A 121 -13.14 6.43 9.38
N THR A 122 -13.49 7.20 10.40
CA THR A 122 -13.05 8.59 10.56
C THR A 122 -11.88 8.75 11.51
N GLU A 123 -11.55 7.73 12.31
CA GLU A 123 -10.44 7.75 13.27
C GLU A 123 -9.74 6.40 13.22
N VAL A 124 -8.42 6.43 13.07
CA VAL A 124 -7.59 5.24 12.89
C VAL A 124 -6.29 5.42 13.66
N ASN A 125 -5.91 4.42 14.47
CA ASN A 125 -4.58 4.36 15.07
C ASN A 125 -3.62 3.73 14.06
N LEU A 126 -2.51 4.41 13.76
CA LEU A 126 -1.39 3.85 12.99
C LEU A 126 -0.23 3.61 13.95
N LEU A 127 -0.02 2.35 14.31
CA LEU A 127 1.00 1.91 15.27
C LEU A 127 2.23 1.43 14.51
N CYS A 128 3.35 2.15 14.68
CA CYS A 128 4.59 1.96 13.94
C CYS A 128 5.72 1.52 14.88
N ASP A 129 6.39 0.44 14.51
CA ASP A 129 7.59 -0.04 15.21
C ASP A 129 8.82 0.78 14.81
N ASP A 130 9.48 1.38 15.79
CA ASP A 130 10.66 2.25 15.68
C ASP A 130 11.94 1.51 16.12
N ASN A 131 11.88 0.19 16.28
CA ASN A 131 13.05 -0.61 16.60
C ASN A 131 14.16 -0.39 15.55
N ARG A 132 15.30 0.16 15.99
CA ARG A 132 16.41 0.55 15.10
C ARG A 132 17.13 -0.63 14.46
N ASP A 133 17.01 -1.81 15.04
CA ASP A 133 17.59 -3.04 14.49
C ASP A 133 16.73 -3.62 13.36
N GLN A 134 15.52 -3.07 13.16
CA GLN A 134 14.60 -3.44 12.10
C GLN A 134 14.83 -2.60 10.83
N SER A 135 14.29 -3.07 9.71
CA SER A 135 14.35 -2.38 8.42
C SER A 135 13.66 -1.01 8.49
N PRO A 136 14.25 0.06 7.90
CA PRO A 136 13.62 1.38 7.80
C PRO A 136 12.33 1.36 6.96
N THR A 137 12.00 0.21 6.35
CA THR A 137 10.76 0.01 5.61
C THR A 137 9.51 0.33 6.44
N ILE A 138 9.52 0.05 7.76
CA ILE A 138 8.38 0.35 8.65
C ILE A 138 8.16 1.85 8.79
N GLU A 139 9.23 2.59 9.09
CA GLU A 139 9.21 4.04 9.17
C GLU A 139 8.72 4.65 7.84
N VAL A 140 9.26 4.16 6.72
CA VAL A 140 8.88 4.63 5.38
C VAL A 140 7.41 4.36 5.09
N ILE A 141 6.89 3.14 5.31
CA ILE A 141 5.48 2.84 5.02
C ILE A 141 4.54 3.65 5.92
N CYS A 142 4.88 3.80 7.20
CA CYS A 142 4.10 4.60 8.14
C CYS A 142 4.07 6.08 7.75
N GLY A 143 5.23 6.64 7.40
CA GLY A 143 5.35 8.01 6.91
C GLY A 143 4.52 8.23 5.64
N LEU A 144 4.57 7.29 4.70
CA LEU A 144 3.77 7.35 3.47
C LEU A 144 2.27 7.24 3.76
N ILE A 145 1.81 6.30 4.60
CA ILE A 145 0.38 6.19 4.97
C ILE A 145 -0.10 7.51 5.56
N SER A 146 0.64 8.07 6.53
CA SER A 146 0.29 9.34 7.19
C SER A 146 0.24 10.50 6.21
N ALA A 147 1.23 10.63 5.32
CA ALA A 147 1.29 11.69 4.32
C ALA A 147 0.13 11.60 3.30
N PHE A 148 -0.12 10.40 2.75
CA PHE A 148 -1.16 10.20 1.74
C PHE A 148 -2.57 10.22 2.34
N ALA A 149 -2.76 9.80 3.59
CA ALA A 149 -4.02 9.93 4.30
C ALA A 149 -4.51 11.39 4.35
N ARG A 150 -3.61 12.34 4.65
CA ARG A 150 -3.95 13.78 4.68
C ARG A 150 -4.46 14.31 3.34
N ILE A 151 -4.03 13.69 2.24
CA ILE A 151 -4.38 14.11 0.88
C ILE A 151 -5.66 13.39 0.40
N LYS A 152 -5.68 12.05 0.51
CA LYS A 152 -6.69 11.18 -0.09
C LYS A 152 -7.85 10.84 0.85
N ALA A 153 -7.67 10.90 2.17
CA ALA A 153 -8.66 10.56 3.19
C ALA A 153 -8.90 11.73 4.16
N LYS A 154 -9.25 12.91 3.62
CA LYS A 154 -9.37 14.18 4.37
C LYS A 154 -10.34 14.13 5.57
N THR A 155 -11.32 13.25 5.54
CA THR A 155 -12.30 13.05 6.62
C THR A 155 -11.86 12.04 7.67
N THR A 156 -10.71 11.40 7.48
CA THR A 156 -10.14 10.43 8.41
C THR A 156 -8.92 11.00 9.12
N ASN A 157 -8.96 10.96 10.45
CA ASN A 157 -7.84 11.30 11.31
C ASN A 157 -6.98 10.06 11.59
N PHE A 158 -5.75 10.06 11.07
CA PHE A 158 -4.76 9.03 11.37
C PHE A 158 -3.88 9.48 12.54
N LEU A 159 -3.98 8.77 13.65
CA LEU A 159 -3.22 9.02 14.87
C LEU A 159 -2.00 8.09 14.87
N VAL A 160 -0.86 8.64 14.49
CA VAL A 160 0.40 7.90 14.42
C VAL A 160 0.98 7.74 15.83
N ARG A 161 1.31 6.51 16.19
CA ARG A 161 1.87 6.14 17.49
C ARG A 161 3.08 5.24 17.26
N HIS A 162 4.19 5.63 17.85
CA HIS A 162 5.42 4.90 17.74
C HIS A 162 5.61 4.00 18.96
N PHE A 163 6.18 2.82 18.76
CA PHE A 163 6.59 1.90 19.82
C PHE A 163 7.91 1.24 19.42
N ASP A 164 8.62 0.62 20.37
CA ASP A 164 9.87 -0.07 20.09
C ASP A 164 9.74 -1.51 20.56
N SER A 165 9.66 -2.46 19.61
CA SER A 165 9.51 -3.88 19.91
C SER A 165 10.71 -4.49 20.66
N SER A 166 11.88 -3.84 20.66
CA SER A 166 13.02 -4.28 21.47
C SER A 166 12.83 -3.96 22.97
N VAL A 167 11.92 -3.03 23.30
CA VAL A 167 11.68 -2.56 24.66
C VAL A 167 10.34 -3.09 25.17
N PRO A 168 10.33 -3.98 26.19
CA PRO A 168 9.09 -4.54 26.73
C PRO A 168 8.08 -3.47 27.18
N GLY A 169 6.81 -3.69 26.85
CA GLY A 169 5.69 -2.87 27.32
C GLY A 169 5.47 -1.52 26.60
N THR A 170 6.37 -1.10 25.71
CA THR A 170 6.16 0.12 24.88
C THR A 170 4.92 -0.03 24.00
N PHE A 171 4.75 -1.21 23.42
CA PHE A 171 3.60 -1.52 22.59
C PHE A 171 2.29 -1.57 23.39
N ARG A 172 2.26 -2.24 24.55
CA ARG A 172 1.08 -2.25 25.44
C ARG A 172 0.61 -0.84 25.78
N ARG A 173 1.56 0.07 26.04
CA ARG A 173 1.27 1.50 26.26
C ARG A 173 0.64 2.12 25.02
N ALA A 174 1.23 1.93 23.84
CA ALA A 174 0.72 2.46 22.59
C ALA A 174 -0.71 1.95 22.27
N LEU A 175 -1.01 0.66 22.51
CA LEU A 175 -2.36 0.12 22.42
C LEU A 175 -3.31 0.73 23.45
N SER A 176 -2.91 0.81 24.71
CA SER A 176 -3.74 1.35 25.78
C SER A 176 -4.15 2.80 25.48
N GLU A 177 -3.23 3.59 24.91
CA GLU A 177 -3.52 4.96 24.48
C GLU A 177 -4.37 4.99 23.19
N GLY A 178 -4.05 4.17 22.19
CA GLY A 178 -4.81 4.06 20.94
C GLY A 178 -6.26 3.61 21.15
N ARG A 179 -6.48 2.67 22.06
CA ARG A 179 -7.80 2.14 22.45
C ARG A 179 -8.76 3.26 22.87
N ARG A 180 -8.25 4.33 23.48
CA ARG A 180 -9.06 5.48 23.94
C ARG A 180 -9.51 6.39 22.80
N GLN A 181 -8.88 6.27 21.63
CA GLN A 181 -9.11 7.17 20.49
C GLN A 181 -9.84 6.46 19.36
N SER A 182 -9.39 5.26 18.98
CA SER A 182 -9.99 4.52 17.88
C SER A 182 -10.09 3.02 18.15
N ALA A 183 -11.15 2.43 17.61
CA ALA A 183 -11.37 1.00 17.48
C ALA A 183 -10.51 0.36 16.38
N ILE A 184 -10.04 1.15 15.42
CA ILE A 184 -9.38 0.69 14.20
C ILE A 184 -7.88 0.86 14.37
N ASN A 185 -7.17 -0.25 14.40
CA ASN A 185 -5.72 -0.29 14.66
C ASN A 185 -5.01 -0.85 13.43
N ILE A 186 -4.14 -0.06 12.82
CA ILE A 186 -3.24 -0.49 11.76
C ILE A 186 -1.87 -0.68 12.39
N LEU A 187 -1.33 -1.89 12.29
CA LEU A 187 -0.09 -2.30 12.93
C LEU A 187 0.99 -2.50 11.85
N ALA A 188 2.09 -1.76 11.94
CA ALA A 188 3.24 -1.90 11.06
C ALA A 188 4.47 -2.33 11.88
N SER A 189 4.83 -3.61 11.78
CA SER A 189 5.98 -4.22 12.44
C SER A 189 6.44 -5.47 11.69
N TYR A 190 7.47 -6.14 12.19
CA TYR A 190 7.90 -7.44 11.73
C TYR A 190 6.91 -8.53 12.15
N THR A 191 6.87 -9.59 11.33
CA THR A 191 6.01 -10.75 11.51
C THR A 191 6.11 -11.40 12.89
N SER A 192 7.33 -11.46 13.43
CA SER A 192 7.62 -12.05 14.75
C SER A 192 7.07 -11.25 15.93
N VAL A 193 6.70 -9.99 15.73
CA VAL A 193 6.23 -9.08 16.80
C VAL A 193 4.70 -9.16 16.95
N TYR A 194 3.98 -9.50 15.89
CA TYR A 194 2.51 -9.51 15.94
C TYR A 194 1.90 -10.45 17.00
N PRO A 195 2.41 -11.67 17.25
CA PRO A 195 1.84 -12.52 18.30
C PRO A 195 1.86 -11.88 19.69
N SER A 196 2.99 -11.30 20.12
CA SER A 196 3.06 -10.61 21.41
C SER A 196 2.18 -9.37 21.45
N MET A 197 2.09 -8.65 20.33
CA MET A 197 1.20 -7.50 20.20
C MET A 197 -0.29 -7.88 20.36
N LEU A 198 -0.70 -8.96 19.73
CA LEU A 198 -2.08 -9.43 19.79
C LEU A 198 -2.43 -10.00 21.19
N ILE A 199 -1.46 -10.60 21.89
CA ILE A 199 -1.62 -11.00 23.30
C ILE A 199 -1.85 -9.77 24.19
N ASP A 200 -1.04 -8.72 24.05
CA ASP A 200 -1.23 -7.47 24.80
C ASP A 200 -2.62 -6.84 24.51
N ALA A 201 -3.08 -6.88 23.26
CA ALA A 201 -4.43 -6.44 22.90
C ALA A 201 -5.51 -7.28 23.59
N ALA A 202 -5.32 -8.60 23.66
CA ALA A 202 -6.24 -9.50 24.33
C ALA A 202 -6.33 -9.21 25.84
N GLU A 203 -5.19 -9.02 26.50
CA GLU A 203 -5.14 -8.64 27.91
C GLU A 203 -5.78 -7.26 28.19
N LEU A 204 -5.69 -6.33 27.24
CA LEU A 204 -6.40 -5.06 27.30
C LEU A 204 -7.91 -5.18 27.02
N SER A 205 -8.45 -6.40 26.87
CA SER A 205 -9.84 -6.67 26.54
C SER A 205 -10.28 -6.00 25.23
N MET A 206 -9.43 -6.09 24.20
CA MET A 206 -9.73 -5.64 22.84
C MET A 206 -10.25 -6.78 21.95
N THR A 207 -10.81 -7.83 22.55
CA THR A 207 -11.38 -9.03 21.87
C THR A 207 -12.91 -9.01 21.81
N THR A 208 -13.54 -7.86 22.06
CA THR A 208 -14.99 -7.74 22.20
C THR A 208 -15.75 -7.65 20.88
N GLY A 209 -15.06 -7.63 19.73
CA GLY A 209 -15.65 -7.29 18.43
C GLY A 209 -15.83 -5.80 18.18
N GLU A 210 -15.47 -4.96 19.15
CA GLU A 210 -15.45 -3.51 18.97
C GLU A 210 -14.16 -3.01 18.30
N TYR A 211 -13.13 -3.85 18.19
CA TYR A 211 -11.82 -3.49 17.67
C TYR A 211 -11.51 -4.26 16.39
N VAL A 212 -10.75 -3.62 15.50
CA VAL A 212 -10.20 -4.25 14.29
C VAL A 212 -8.71 -4.01 14.28
N PHE A 213 -7.96 -5.04 13.90
CA PHE A 213 -6.52 -4.97 13.71
C PHE A 213 -6.20 -5.26 12.26
N LEU A 214 -5.51 -4.35 11.58
CA LEU A 214 -4.94 -4.56 10.26
C LEU A 214 -3.42 -4.64 10.40
N ILE A 215 -2.84 -5.82 10.25
CA ILE A 215 -1.39 -6.01 10.26
C ILE A 215 -0.82 -5.79 8.86
N LEU A 216 0.26 -5.04 8.78
CA LEU A 216 1.00 -4.77 7.55
C LEU A 216 2.25 -5.64 7.55
N SER A 217 2.23 -6.80 6.88
CA SER A 217 3.44 -7.62 6.77
C SER A 217 4.44 -6.95 5.84
N VAL A 218 5.32 -6.13 6.42
CA VAL A 218 6.40 -5.45 5.71
C VAL A 218 7.62 -6.34 5.51
N SER A 219 7.63 -7.54 6.11
CA SER A 219 8.73 -8.49 5.95
C SER A 219 8.78 -8.99 4.51
N PRO A 220 9.94 -8.94 3.83
CA PRO A 220 10.08 -9.52 2.50
C PRO A 220 10.10 -11.06 2.51
N TYR A 221 10.27 -11.66 3.70
CA TYR A 221 10.54 -13.09 3.88
C TYR A 221 9.32 -13.90 4.29
N THR A 222 8.31 -13.27 4.89
CA THR A 222 7.21 -13.98 5.55
C THR A 222 5.88 -13.34 5.23
N GLN A 223 4.95 -14.16 4.76
CA GLN A 223 3.56 -13.76 4.53
C GLN A 223 2.71 -13.97 5.79
N ALA A 224 1.57 -13.30 5.92
CA ALA A 224 0.70 -13.55 7.05
C ALA A 224 0.13 -14.97 7.09
N GLN A 225 0.03 -15.64 5.93
CA GLN A 225 -0.34 -17.06 5.86
C GLN A 225 0.73 -18.00 6.43
N GLU A 226 1.99 -17.56 6.43
CA GLU A 226 3.14 -18.31 6.93
C GLU A 226 3.41 -18.00 8.41
N MET A 227 2.70 -17.01 8.99
CA MET A 227 2.79 -16.75 10.42
C MET A 227 2.29 -17.95 11.20
N GLN A 228 3.18 -18.53 11.98
CA GLN A 228 2.83 -19.63 12.88
C GLN A 228 2.20 -19.06 14.16
N TRP A 229 0.97 -18.57 14.03
CA TRP A 229 0.20 -17.93 15.11
C TRP A 229 0.14 -18.76 16.40
N PHE A 230 0.21 -20.07 16.28
CA PHE A 230 0.02 -21.02 17.38
C PHE A 230 1.26 -21.86 17.71
N ASP A 231 2.45 -21.47 17.23
CA ASP A 231 3.68 -22.22 17.56
C ASP A 231 4.27 -21.85 18.93
N SER A 232 3.58 -21.00 19.71
CA SER A 232 3.96 -20.76 21.10
C SER A 232 3.83 -22.05 21.91
N SER A 233 4.89 -22.42 22.62
CA SER A 233 4.84 -23.53 23.59
C SER A 233 3.88 -23.25 24.77
N ASP A 234 3.50 -21.99 24.98
CA ASP A 234 2.62 -21.56 26.07
C ASP A 234 1.13 -21.63 25.67
N GLU A 235 0.41 -22.60 26.24
CA GLU A 235 -1.04 -22.78 26.04
C GLU A 235 -1.88 -21.57 26.49
N PHE A 236 -1.42 -20.80 27.49
CA PHE A 236 -2.13 -19.60 27.92
C PHE A 236 -2.10 -18.53 26.83
N GLN A 237 -0.94 -18.31 26.21
CA GLN A 237 -0.79 -17.36 25.11
C GLN A 237 -1.60 -17.76 23.87
N LYS A 238 -1.60 -19.05 23.53
CA LYS A 238 -2.45 -19.60 22.45
C LYS A 238 -3.92 -19.31 22.70
N ASN A 239 -4.40 -19.54 23.92
CA ASN A 239 -5.79 -19.29 24.28
C ASN A 239 -6.16 -17.80 24.14
N LEU A 240 -5.28 -16.88 24.56
CA LEU A 240 -5.48 -15.45 24.35
C LEU A 240 -5.52 -15.07 22.86
N LEU A 241 -4.60 -15.61 22.05
CA LEU A 241 -4.52 -15.35 20.61
C LEU A 241 -5.78 -15.80 19.87
N ILE A 242 -6.31 -16.97 20.20
CA ILE A 242 -7.55 -17.50 19.60
C ILE A 242 -8.71 -16.50 19.70
N HIS A 243 -8.77 -15.73 20.80
CA HIS A 243 -9.86 -14.78 21.02
C HIS A 243 -9.70 -13.46 20.26
N VAL A 244 -8.48 -13.04 19.92
CA VAL A 244 -8.25 -11.78 19.19
C VAL A 244 -8.18 -11.97 17.68
N LEU A 245 -7.70 -13.12 17.22
CA LEU A 245 -7.49 -13.41 15.80
C LEU A 245 -8.71 -13.18 14.88
N PRO A 246 -9.97 -13.48 15.27
CA PRO A 246 -11.14 -13.20 14.43
C PRO A 246 -11.32 -11.72 14.03
N PHE A 247 -10.66 -10.80 14.75
CA PHE A 247 -10.66 -9.36 14.50
C PHE A 247 -9.43 -8.87 13.74
N VAL A 248 -8.55 -9.79 13.34
CA VAL A 248 -7.28 -9.50 12.66
C VAL A 248 -7.45 -9.70 11.16
N PHE A 249 -7.09 -8.65 10.43
CA PHE A 249 -6.85 -8.66 9.00
C PHE A 249 -5.36 -8.56 8.75
N ALA A 250 -4.85 -9.30 7.79
CA ALA A 250 -3.52 -9.11 7.26
C ALA A 250 -3.56 -8.58 5.84
N LEU A 251 -2.69 -7.61 5.55
CA LEU A 251 -2.42 -7.15 4.21
C LEU A 251 -1.21 -7.89 3.65
N ASP A 252 -1.43 -8.71 2.63
CA ASP A 252 -0.39 -9.43 1.91
C ASP A 252 -0.43 -9.08 0.42
N PHE A 253 0.66 -9.33 -0.31
CA PHE A 253 0.60 -9.38 -1.79
C PHE A 253 0.28 -10.78 -2.28
N ASP A 254 -0.14 -10.86 -3.55
CA ASP A 254 -0.43 -12.10 -4.26
C ASP A 254 0.55 -13.25 -3.98
N ASP A 255 -0.03 -14.45 -3.89
CA ASP A 255 0.70 -15.68 -3.63
C ASP A 255 1.78 -15.93 -4.68
N VAL A 256 2.87 -16.53 -4.21
CA VAL A 256 4.00 -16.94 -5.03
C VAL A 256 4.01 -18.46 -5.05
N ASN A 257 4.09 -19.06 -6.23
CA ASN A 257 4.31 -20.49 -6.34
C ASN A 257 5.79 -20.81 -6.10
N TRP A 258 6.20 -20.83 -4.83
CA TRP A 258 7.58 -21.10 -4.43
C TRP A 258 8.08 -22.47 -4.89
N THR A 259 7.19 -23.46 -4.99
CA THR A 259 7.55 -24.81 -5.47
C THR A 259 7.98 -24.80 -6.94
N ALA A 260 7.36 -23.95 -7.76
CA ALA A 260 7.68 -23.82 -9.18
C ALA A 260 9.00 -23.07 -9.47
N VAL A 261 9.61 -22.47 -8.44
CA VAL A 261 10.92 -21.80 -8.54
C VAL A 261 11.92 -22.32 -7.51
N ALA A 262 11.68 -23.51 -6.94
CA ALA A 262 12.51 -24.05 -5.87
C ALA A 262 13.97 -24.28 -6.32
N ASP A 263 14.15 -24.77 -7.54
CA ASP A 263 15.47 -25.01 -8.14
C ASP A 263 16.24 -23.69 -8.31
N GLU A 264 15.57 -22.64 -8.79
CA GLU A 264 16.20 -21.32 -8.93
C GLU A 264 16.53 -20.69 -7.58
N ILE A 265 15.68 -20.85 -6.57
CA ILE A 265 15.94 -20.36 -5.21
C ILE A 265 17.15 -21.08 -4.59
N GLU A 266 17.27 -22.39 -4.82
CA GLU A 266 18.43 -23.16 -4.37
C GLU A 266 19.71 -22.75 -5.12
N GLU A 267 19.63 -22.51 -6.44
CA GLU A 267 20.76 -21.99 -7.21
C GLU A 267 21.19 -20.60 -6.70
N MET A 268 20.23 -19.72 -6.34
CA MET A 268 20.51 -18.42 -5.73
C MET A 268 21.23 -18.59 -4.38
N ARG A 269 20.83 -19.56 -3.55
CA ARG A 269 21.47 -19.86 -2.26
C ARG A 269 22.92 -20.29 -2.45
N VAL A 270 23.19 -21.19 -3.39
CA VAL A 270 24.55 -21.67 -3.70
C VAL A 270 25.42 -20.51 -4.20
N ILE A 271 24.95 -19.73 -5.18
CA ILE A 271 25.69 -18.57 -5.71
C ILE A 271 25.96 -17.52 -4.63
N SER A 272 24.98 -17.26 -3.75
CA SER A 272 25.12 -16.34 -2.63
C SER A 272 26.28 -16.70 -1.72
N LEU A 273 26.40 -17.98 -1.38
CA LEU A 273 27.48 -18.47 -0.54
C LEU A 273 28.82 -18.43 -1.30
N ASP A 274 28.85 -18.99 -2.51
CA ASP A 274 30.09 -19.22 -3.26
C ASP A 274 30.74 -17.93 -3.77
N GLN A 275 29.94 -16.96 -4.23
CA GLN A 275 30.44 -15.75 -4.88
C GLN A 275 30.40 -14.51 -3.99
N PHE A 276 29.45 -14.45 -3.06
CA PHE A 276 29.22 -13.27 -2.23
C PHE A 276 29.52 -13.52 -0.75
N ASN A 277 29.94 -14.74 -0.37
CA ASN A 277 30.20 -15.14 1.01
C ASN A 277 29.03 -14.79 1.95
N TRP A 278 27.80 -14.91 1.44
CA TRP A 278 26.59 -14.61 2.20
C TRP A 278 25.70 -15.84 2.31
N THR A 279 25.42 -16.25 3.54
CA THR A 279 24.55 -17.41 3.81
C THR A 279 23.09 -16.96 3.89
N ILE A 280 22.28 -17.41 2.94
CA ILE A 280 20.83 -17.24 3.02
C ILE A 280 20.27 -18.24 4.02
N LYS A 281 19.68 -17.75 5.11
CA LYS A 281 19.04 -18.62 6.11
C LYS A 281 17.75 -19.22 5.53
N VAL A 282 17.28 -20.33 6.12
CA VAL A 282 16.08 -21.04 5.66
C VAL A 282 14.84 -20.14 5.67
N ASP A 283 14.68 -19.34 6.73
CA ASP A 283 13.60 -18.35 6.87
C ASP A 283 13.70 -17.19 5.87
N GLN A 284 14.84 -17.03 5.19
CA GLN A 284 15.11 -15.98 4.19
C GLN A 284 15.10 -16.51 2.75
N GLN A 285 14.81 -17.80 2.54
CA GLN A 285 14.78 -18.39 1.20
C GLN A 285 13.62 -17.83 0.37
N HIS A 286 12.46 -17.63 0.99
CA HIS A 286 11.26 -17.07 0.35
C HIS A 286 11.24 -15.54 0.35
N ASP A 287 12.32 -14.95 -0.16
CA ASP A 287 12.48 -13.50 -0.27
C ASP A 287 11.81 -12.95 -1.54
N ARG A 288 10.72 -12.21 -1.37
CA ARG A 288 9.96 -11.62 -2.48
C ARG A 288 10.74 -10.57 -3.26
N ILE A 289 11.70 -9.88 -2.64
CA ILE A 289 12.51 -8.84 -3.28
C ILE A 289 13.57 -9.51 -4.17
N ARG A 290 14.20 -10.56 -3.66
CA ARG A 290 15.11 -11.41 -4.45
C ARG A 290 14.38 -12.05 -5.63
N LEU A 291 13.19 -12.59 -5.42
CA LEU A 291 12.38 -13.13 -6.52
C LEU A 291 12.03 -12.04 -7.54
N ALA A 292 11.69 -10.82 -7.10
CA ALA A 292 11.38 -9.72 -8.01
C ALA A 292 12.56 -9.34 -8.91
N ALA A 293 13.78 -9.37 -8.37
CA ALA A 293 15.01 -9.16 -9.11
C ALA A 293 15.23 -10.23 -10.21
N TYR A 294 14.95 -11.49 -9.89
CA TYR A 294 14.96 -12.57 -10.85
C TYR A 294 13.89 -12.38 -11.94
N GLU A 295 12.64 -12.14 -11.52
CA GLU A 295 11.49 -11.93 -12.41
C GLU A 295 11.71 -10.74 -13.35
N SER A 296 12.30 -9.64 -12.89
CA SER A 296 12.49 -8.43 -13.71
C SER A 296 13.46 -8.64 -14.87
N VAL A 297 14.49 -9.47 -14.70
CA VAL A 297 15.39 -9.86 -15.80
C VAL A 297 14.69 -10.78 -16.80
N LEU A 298 13.82 -11.69 -16.34
CA LEU A 298 13.05 -12.54 -17.25
C LEU A 298 12.07 -11.70 -18.09
N VAL A 299 11.37 -10.76 -17.46
CA VAL A 299 10.45 -9.86 -18.18
C VAL A 299 11.23 -8.99 -19.16
N LEU A 300 12.37 -8.45 -18.76
CA LEU A 300 13.26 -7.71 -19.64
C LEU A 300 13.66 -8.55 -20.86
N ALA A 301 14.11 -9.78 -20.65
CA ALA A 301 14.53 -10.65 -21.73
C ALA A 301 13.39 -10.94 -22.71
N GLU A 302 12.17 -11.10 -22.20
CA GLU A 302 10.99 -11.30 -23.04
C GLU A 302 10.63 -10.04 -23.86
N VAL A 303 10.76 -8.84 -23.26
CA VAL A 303 10.56 -7.57 -23.98
C VAL A 303 11.62 -7.40 -25.07
N ILE A 304 12.90 -7.68 -24.78
CA ILE A 304 13.99 -7.63 -25.76
C ILE A 304 13.73 -8.63 -26.88
N ASN A 305 13.34 -9.87 -26.56
CA ASN A 305 13.04 -10.88 -27.57
C ASN A 305 11.91 -10.42 -28.51
N ASN A 306 10.85 -9.83 -27.95
CA ASN A 306 9.72 -9.36 -28.74
C ASN A 306 10.03 -8.11 -29.56
N THR A 307 10.96 -7.28 -29.10
CA THR A 307 11.35 -6.03 -29.78
C THR A 307 12.65 -6.16 -30.58
N TRP A 308 13.29 -7.33 -30.60
CA TRP A 308 14.66 -7.53 -31.10
C TRP A 308 14.91 -6.94 -32.49
N ARG A 309 14.00 -7.18 -33.43
CA ARG A 309 14.10 -6.66 -34.81
C ARG A 309 14.01 -5.14 -34.90
N ASN A 310 13.26 -4.53 -33.99
CA ASN A 310 13.04 -3.08 -33.95
C ASN A 310 13.98 -2.38 -32.96
N LEU A 311 14.74 -3.13 -32.16
CA LEU A 311 15.53 -2.61 -31.06
C LEU A 311 16.65 -1.69 -31.53
N ILE A 312 17.21 -1.95 -32.72
CA ILE A 312 18.24 -1.12 -33.38
C ILE A 312 17.74 0.32 -33.61
N ASN A 313 16.46 0.45 -33.96
CA ASN A 313 15.83 1.73 -34.28
C ASN A 313 14.99 2.28 -33.12
N ALA A 314 14.99 1.60 -31.95
CA ALA A 314 14.17 1.99 -30.83
C ALA A 314 14.82 3.14 -30.05
N THR A 315 14.07 4.21 -29.84
CA THR A 315 14.42 5.20 -28.82
C THR A 315 14.24 4.60 -27.42
N ALA A 316 14.92 5.13 -26.41
CA ALA A 316 14.75 4.71 -25.02
C ALA A 316 13.27 4.73 -24.60
N ASP A 317 12.55 5.80 -24.93
CA ASP A 317 11.12 5.94 -24.64
C ASP A 317 10.27 4.85 -25.32
N SER A 318 10.55 4.55 -26.60
CA SER A 318 9.82 3.49 -27.33
C SER A 318 10.08 2.10 -26.74
N PHE A 319 11.31 1.86 -26.27
CA PHE A 319 11.67 0.63 -25.59
C PHE A 319 10.99 0.53 -24.21
N VAL A 320 11.00 1.60 -23.41
CA VAL A 320 10.30 1.67 -22.11
C VAL A 320 8.78 1.46 -22.28
N ARG A 321 8.18 2.02 -23.33
CA ARG A 321 6.76 1.78 -23.66
C ARG A 321 6.47 0.33 -24.02
N SER A 322 7.46 -0.45 -24.45
CA SER A 322 7.30 -1.89 -24.73
C SER A 322 7.06 -2.72 -23.46
N PHE A 323 7.29 -2.13 -22.29
CA PHE A 323 6.90 -2.69 -21.00
C PHE A 323 5.49 -2.32 -20.57
N SER A 324 4.83 -1.34 -21.19
CA SER A 324 3.51 -0.87 -20.75
C SER A 324 2.40 -1.87 -21.07
N ARG A 325 1.42 -2.01 -20.16
CA ARG A 325 0.23 -2.88 -20.32
C ARG A 325 0.56 -4.32 -20.71
N ARG A 326 1.65 -4.85 -20.17
CA ARG A 326 2.15 -6.17 -20.49
C ARG A 326 1.77 -7.16 -19.41
N ARG A 327 1.37 -8.34 -19.83
CA ARG A 327 1.22 -9.52 -18.98
C ARG A 327 2.29 -10.52 -19.33
N THR A 328 3.08 -10.91 -18.34
CA THR A 328 4.15 -11.90 -18.50
C THR A 328 3.88 -13.11 -17.60
N TYR A 329 3.89 -14.30 -18.19
CA TYR A 329 3.68 -15.56 -17.46
C TYR A 329 5.03 -16.14 -17.04
N LEU A 330 5.33 -16.09 -15.74
CA LEU A 330 6.54 -16.66 -15.15
C LEU A 330 6.19 -17.91 -14.33
N SER A 331 7.17 -18.76 -14.06
CA SER A 331 6.97 -20.00 -13.30
C SER A 331 6.37 -19.74 -11.91
N ALA A 332 6.84 -18.69 -11.23
CA ALA A 332 6.37 -18.32 -9.90
C ALA A 332 4.93 -17.76 -9.92
N ARG A 333 4.59 -16.94 -10.92
CA ARG A 333 3.31 -16.21 -11.04
C ARG A 333 3.23 -15.41 -12.34
N THR A 334 2.03 -14.91 -12.62
CA THR A 334 1.81 -13.89 -13.65
C THR A 334 2.23 -12.51 -13.13
N VAL A 335 2.95 -11.75 -13.94
CA VAL A 335 3.36 -10.37 -13.65
C VAL A 335 2.75 -9.43 -14.66
N ASP A 336 1.96 -8.48 -14.17
CA ASP A 336 1.32 -7.45 -14.97
C ASP A 336 2.03 -6.10 -14.81
N THR A 337 2.06 -5.29 -15.86
CA THR A 337 2.56 -3.91 -15.84
C THR A 337 1.47 -2.92 -16.19
N SER A 338 1.54 -1.77 -15.55
CA SER A 338 0.60 -0.67 -15.70
C SER A 338 0.82 0.07 -17.03
N PRO A 339 -0.07 0.99 -17.41
CA PRO A 339 0.16 1.91 -18.52
C PRO A 339 1.42 2.77 -18.36
N THR A 340 1.91 2.99 -17.13
CA THR A 340 3.14 3.74 -16.85
C THR A 340 4.37 2.82 -16.73
N SER A 341 4.27 1.58 -17.22
CA SER A 341 5.33 0.57 -17.17
C SER A 341 5.81 0.22 -15.76
N THR A 342 5.00 0.51 -14.73
CA THR A 342 5.28 0.05 -13.36
C THR A 342 4.65 -1.31 -13.13
N ARG A 343 5.27 -2.13 -12.29
CA ARG A 343 4.68 -3.42 -11.91
C ARG A 343 3.34 -3.21 -11.18
N ILE A 344 2.29 -3.89 -11.63
CA ILE A 344 1.02 -3.98 -10.91
C ILE A 344 1.19 -5.07 -9.85
N CYS A 345 0.98 -4.73 -8.59
CA CYS A 345 1.00 -5.67 -7.48
C CYS A 345 -0.35 -5.58 -6.78
N ASN A 346 -1.20 -6.59 -6.95
CA ASN A 346 -2.44 -6.65 -6.22
C ASN A 346 -2.16 -7.07 -4.78
N LEU A 347 -3.04 -6.61 -3.88
CA LEU A 347 -2.96 -6.95 -2.48
C LEU A 347 -4.20 -7.70 -2.05
N GLN A 348 -4.04 -8.50 -1.00
CA GLN A 348 -5.05 -9.37 -0.46
C GLN A 348 -5.24 -9.01 1.01
N PHE A 349 -6.48 -8.71 1.39
CA PHE A 349 -6.86 -8.64 2.79
C PHE A 349 -7.27 -10.03 3.21
N ARG A 350 -6.55 -10.60 4.16
CA ARG A 350 -6.82 -11.91 4.71
C ARG A 350 -7.38 -11.79 6.11
N GLN A 351 -8.47 -12.49 6.41
CA GLN A 351 -9.05 -12.54 7.74
C GLN A 351 -8.84 -13.93 8.34
N PHE A 352 -8.52 -13.99 9.63
CA PHE A 352 -8.40 -15.28 10.32
C PHE A 352 -9.78 -15.93 10.47
N ARG A 353 -9.88 -17.20 10.10
CA ARG A 353 -11.07 -18.02 10.29
C ARG A 353 -10.85 -19.02 11.40
N LEU A 354 -11.74 -18.97 12.39
CA LEU A 354 -11.66 -19.90 13.52
C LEU A 354 -11.94 -21.35 13.10
N ALA A 355 -12.80 -21.56 12.10
CA ALA A 355 -13.24 -22.88 11.66
C ALA A 355 -12.10 -23.73 11.08
N ASN A 356 -11.24 -23.14 10.26
CA ASN A 356 -10.11 -23.81 9.61
C ASN A 356 -8.75 -23.46 10.24
N ARG A 357 -8.75 -22.53 11.20
CA ARG A 357 -7.55 -21.96 11.86
C ARG A 357 -6.53 -21.39 10.87
N SER A 358 -7.00 -20.74 9.79
CA SER A 358 -6.14 -20.15 8.78
C SER A 358 -6.61 -18.76 8.34
N MET A 359 -5.71 -18.03 7.68
CA MET A 359 -5.99 -16.72 7.08
C MET A 359 -6.59 -16.91 5.69
N GLU A 360 -7.83 -16.48 5.49
CA GLU A 360 -8.51 -16.55 4.19
C GLU A 360 -8.61 -15.19 3.53
N VAL A 361 -8.44 -15.14 2.20
CA VAL A 361 -8.63 -13.92 1.41
C VAL A 361 -10.11 -13.51 1.42
N VAL A 362 -10.38 -12.31 1.93
CA VAL A 362 -11.73 -11.73 2.02
C VAL A 362 -11.93 -10.50 1.15
N LEU A 363 -10.86 -9.80 0.80
CA LEU A 363 -10.87 -8.72 -0.20
C LEU A 363 -9.59 -8.77 -1.05
N LEU A 364 -9.70 -8.32 -2.29
CA LEU A 364 -8.62 -8.07 -3.22
C LEU A 364 -8.57 -6.58 -3.55
N PHE A 365 -7.39 -5.99 -3.42
CA PHE A 365 -7.09 -4.67 -3.92
C PHE A 365 -6.48 -4.78 -5.32
N ASP A 366 -7.23 -4.36 -6.33
CA ASP A 366 -6.74 -4.23 -7.69
C ASP A 366 -5.98 -2.90 -7.78
N HIS A 367 -4.65 -2.96 -7.82
CA HIS A 367 -3.80 -1.77 -7.85
C HIS A 367 -3.94 -0.98 -9.16
N ALA A 368 -4.29 -1.63 -10.27
CA ALA A 368 -4.50 -0.95 -11.54
C ALA A 368 -5.80 -0.12 -11.53
N GLN A 369 -6.84 -0.65 -10.88
CA GLN A 369 -8.14 0.02 -10.76
C GLN A 369 -8.23 0.94 -9.54
N GLY A 370 -7.33 0.77 -8.56
CA GLY A 370 -7.39 1.47 -7.28
C GLY A 370 -8.64 1.12 -6.46
N SER A 371 -9.17 -0.10 -6.61
CA SER A 371 -10.44 -0.52 -6.03
C SER A 371 -10.33 -1.79 -5.19
N LEU A 372 -11.16 -1.88 -4.15
CA LEU A 372 -11.31 -3.06 -3.30
C LEU A 372 -12.52 -3.89 -3.73
N ASN A 373 -12.26 -5.12 -4.14
CA ASN A 373 -13.24 -6.06 -4.66
C ASN A 373 -13.27 -7.33 -3.81
N PRO A 374 -14.42 -8.00 -3.66
CA PRO A 374 -14.43 -9.37 -3.16
C PRO A 374 -13.65 -10.28 -4.12
N PRO A 375 -12.99 -11.34 -3.63
CA PRO A 375 -12.23 -12.22 -4.50
C PRO A 375 -13.15 -12.91 -5.50
N ASN A 376 -12.73 -12.94 -6.76
CA ASN A 376 -13.49 -13.56 -7.85
C ASN A 376 -13.29 -15.08 -7.85
N ILE A 377 -13.76 -15.75 -6.81
CA ILE A 377 -13.69 -17.21 -6.69
C ILE A 377 -15.00 -17.77 -7.25
N SER A 378 -14.89 -18.44 -8.40
CA SER A 378 -16.01 -19.07 -9.12
C SER A 378 -16.46 -20.40 -8.51
N THR A 379 -15.88 -20.83 -7.38
CA THR A 379 -16.27 -22.07 -6.73
C THR A 379 -17.69 -21.94 -6.18
N ALA A 380 -18.55 -22.89 -6.55
CA ALA A 380 -19.98 -22.93 -6.24
C ALA A 380 -20.32 -22.97 -4.73
N HIS A 381 -19.33 -22.87 -3.85
CA HIS A 381 -19.49 -22.94 -2.40
C HIS A 381 -18.98 -21.63 -1.79
N ARG A 382 -19.94 -20.75 -1.48
CA ARG A 382 -19.87 -19.54 -0.65
C ARG A 382 -18.69 -18.60 -0.93
N ARG A 383 -18.98 -17.45 -1.55
CA ARG A 383 -18.00 -16.36 -1.67
C ARG A 383 -17.47 -16.00 -0.27
N PRO A 384 -16.15 -15.94 -0.05
CA PRO A 384 -15.60 -15.56 1.24
C PRO A 384 -16.03 -14.11 1.53
N THR A 385 -16.87 -13.95 2.53
CA THR A 385 -17.33 -12.66 3.03
C THR A 385 -16.64 -12.36 4.33
N ILE A 386 -16.35 -11.09 4.60
CA ILE A 386 -15.84 -10.68 5.91
C ILE A 386 -16.84 -11.08 6.99
N GLU A 387 -16.36 -11.74 8.04
CA GLU A 387 -17.16 -12.08 9.21
C GLU A 387 -16.79 -11.16 10.35
N TRP A 388 -17.67 -10.22 10.65
CA TRP A 388 -17.51 -9.36 11.82
C TRP A 388 -17.95 -10.16 13.05
N SER A 389 -16.98 -10.62 13.84
CA SER A 389 -17.28 -11.39 15.04
C SER A 389 -18.00 -10.48 16.07
N GLY A 390 -19.21 -10.87 16.48
CA GLY A 390 -20.03 -10.14 17.45
C GLY A 390 -21.01 -9.10 16.89
N GLN A 391 -20.86 -8.65 15.63
CA GLN A 391 -21.76 -7.66 15.01
C GLN A 391 -21.98 -7.95 13.51
N PRO A 392 -23.11 -7.59 12.89
CA PRO A 392 -23.31 -7.81 11.45
C PRO A 392 -22.55 -6.80 10.54
N PHE A 393 -21.96 -5.77 11.12
CA PHE A 393 -21.34 -4.64 10.42
C PHE A 393 -19.96 -4.35 11.05
N PRO A 394 -18.98 -3.77 10.31
CA PRO A 394 -17.73 -3.31 10.91
C PRO A 394 -17.98 -2.42 12.13
N PRO A 395 -17.08 -2.45 13.13
CA PRO A 395 -17.20 -1.56 14.27
C PRO A 395 -17.05 -0.10 13.83
N ARG A 396 -17.63 0.79 14.63
CA ARG A 396 -17.49 2.23 14.47
C ARG A 396 -16.04 2.63 14.75
N SER A 397 -15.54 3.68 14.08
CA SER A 397 -14.17 4.18 14.30
C SER A 397 -13.93 4.59 15.74
N ARG A 398 -14.93 5.22 16.37
CA ARG A 398 -14.92 5.53 17.80
C ARG A 398 -15.52 4.39 18.61
N PRO A 399 -14.85 3.91 19.67
CA PRO A 399 -15.45 2.95 20.58
C PRO A 399 -16.74 3.53 21.17
N THR A 400 -17.71 2.67 21.48
CA THR A 400 -18.99 3.08 22.06
C THR A 400 -18.75 3.57 23.49
N CYS A 401 -18.39 4.84 23.61
CA CYS A 401 -18.53 5.62 24.83
C CYS A 401 -17.84 4.97 26.06
N ARG A 402 -16.52 4.81 25.97
CA ARG A 402 -15.65 4.51 27.12
C ARG A 402 -14.75 5.73 27.31
N ASP A 403 -15.06 6.55 28.30
CA ASP A 403 -14.21 7.69 28.63
C ASP A 403 -12.81 7.21 29.03
N LEU A 404 -11.81 8.10 29.00
CA LEU A 404 -10.40 7.84 29.33
C LEU A 404 -10.16 7.07 30.65
N PHE A 405 -11.17 7.02 31.53
CA PHE A 405 -11.15 6.38 32.86
C PHE A 405 -12.03 5.13 32.98
N GLY A 406 -12.64 4.64 31.91
CA GLY A 406 -13.48 3.43 31.97
C GLY A 406 -14.82 3.63 32.68
N SER A 407 -15.18 4.85 33.08
CA SER A 407 -16.57 5.19 33.34
C SER A 407 -17.32 4.99 32.02
N HIS A 408 -18.28 4.06 32.02
CA HIS A 408 -19.35 4.06 31.03
C HIS A 408 -19.76 5.52 30.81
N CYS A 409 -19.92 5.97 29.55
CA CYS A 409 -20.71 7.17 29.34
C CYS A 409 -21.95 7.00 30.20
N SER A 410 -22.01 7.77 31.28
CA SER A 410 -23.10 7.62 32.22
C SER A 410 -24.31 7.86 31.35
N ARG A 411 -25.26 6.93 31.34
CA ARG A 411 -26.52 7.14 30.64
C ARG A 411 -27.11 8.52 31.01
N ASN A 412 -26.74 9.05 32.17
CA ASN A 412 -27.04 10.39 32.64
C ASN A 412 -26.41 11.52 31.82
N ASP A 413 -25.25 11.38 31.21
CA ASP A 413 -24.64 12.46 30.40
C ASP A 413 -25.33 12.60 29.05
N TYR A 414 -25.74 11.48 28.43
CA TYR A 414 -26.60 11.50 27.26
C TYR A 414 -27.99 12.05 27.60
N ILE A 415 -28.56 11.66 28.75
CA ILE A 415 -29.82 12.22 29.24
C ILE A 415 -29.65 13.71 29.53
N ALA A 416 -28.53 14.17 30.09
CA ALA A 416 -28.26 15.57 30.39
C ALA A 416 -28.05 16.40 29.12
N THR A 417 -27.31 15.90 28.13
CA THR A 417 -27.15 16.59 26.83
C THR A 417 -28.46 16.61 26.04
N ALA A 418 -29.21 15.51 26.01
CA ALA A 418 -30.52 15.47 25.38
C ALA A 418 -31.51 16.40 26.11
N ALA A 419 -31.52 16.40 27.45
CA ALA A 419 -32.36 17.28 28.26
C ALA A 419 -31.99 18.76 28.06
N THR A 420 -30.70 19.11 28.08
CA THR A 420 -30.25 20.48 27.84
C THR A 420 -30.57 20.95 26.43
N ALA A 421 -30.35 20.12 25.41
CA ALA A 421 -30.75 20.44 24.03
C ALA A 421 -32.27 20.63 23.90
N SER A 422 -33.05 19.79 24.57
CA SER A 422 -34.52 19.90 24.61
C SER A 422 -34.96 21.20 25.30
N VAL A 423 -34.38 21.52 26.45
CA VAL A 423 -34.65 22.75 27.20
C VAL A 423 -34.26 23.99 26.39
N LEU A 424 -33.10 23.99 25.75
CA LEU A 424 -32.66 25.10 24.89
C LEU A 424 -33.57 25.28 23.67
N SER A 425 -34.05 24.19 23.07
CA SER A 425 -35.00 24.25 21.95
C SER A 425 -36.34 24.85 22.37
N VAL A 426 -36.85 24.46 23.55
CA VAL A 426 -38.07 25.01 24.12
C VAL A 426 -37.89 26.49 24.48
N LEU A 427 -36.77 26.87 25.12
CA LEU A 427 -36.46 28.27 25.43
C LEU A 427 -36.32 29.11 24.15
N GLY A 428 -35.69 28.58 23.11
CA GLY A 428 -35.59 29.22 21.80
C GLY A 428 -36.96 29.45 21.15
N ALA A 429 -37.86 28.45 21.23
CA ALA A 429 -39.23 28.59 20.74
C ALA A 429 -40.02 29.66 21.54
N ILE A 430 -39.89 29.67 22.88
CA ILE A 430 -40.52 30.68 23.74
C ILE A 430 -39.99 32.08 23.41
N ALA A 431 -38.67 32.23 23.22
CA ALA A 431 -38.06 33.50 22.86
C ALA A 431 -38.56 33.99 21.49
N ALA A 432 -38.63 33.10 20.49
CA ALA A 432 -39.16 33.43 19.17
C ALA A 432 -40.64 33.86 19.21
N VAL A 433 -41.48 33.16 19.98
CA VAL A 433 -42.89 33.53 20.19
C VAL A 433 -43.00 34.87 20.92
N SER A 434 -42.16 35.10 21.93
CA SER A 434 -42.15 36.35 22.70
C SER A 434 -41.75 37.55 21.83
N VAL A 435 -40.74 37.38 20.97
CA VAL A 435 -40.33 38.41 19.99
C VAL A 435 -41.44 38.64 18.97
N ALA A 436 -42.05 37.59 18.42
CA ALA A 436 -43.16 37.71 17.48
C ALA A 436 -44.36 38.45 18.11
N PHE A 437 -44.71 38.12 19.36
CA PHE A 437 -45.76 38.80 20.11
C PHE A 437 -45.42 40.26 20.39
N PHE A 438 -44.18 40.56 20.79
CA PHE A 438 -43.71 41.92 21.03
C PHE A 438 -43.75 42.77 19.76
N VAL A 439 -43.26 42.25 18.64
CA VAL A 439 -43.33 42.89 17.31
C VAL A 439 -44.80 43.11 16.91
N GLN A 440 -45.65 42.10 17.03
CA GLN A 440 -47.07 42.21 16.69
C GLN A 440 -47.77 43.28 17.54
N ARG A 441 -47.44 43.39 18.83
CA ARG A 441 -48.05 44.35 19.75
C ARG A 441 -47.51 45.78 19.54
N ARG A 442 -46.24 45.93 19.15
CA ARG A 442 -45.62 47.23 18.81
C ARG A 442 -46.00 47.73 17.41
N CYS A 443 -46.24 46.83 16.46
CA CYS A 443 -46.61 47.19 15.09
C CYS A 443 -48.13 47.31 14.89
N ARG A 444 -48.96 46.71 15.75
CA ARG A 444 -50.44 46.84 15.67
C ARG A 444 -50.98 48.28 15.74
N PRO A 445 -50.45 49.21 16.56
CA PRO A 445 -50.98 50.57 16.62
C PRO A 445 -50.69 51.41 15.37
N ALA A 446 -49.72 51.00 14.53
CA ALA A 446 -49.32 51.75 13.33
C ALA A 446 -50.13 51.36 12.07
N LEU A 447 -50.88 50.25 12.12
CA LEU A 447 -51.57 49.69 10.93
C LEU A 447 -53.10 49.85 10.97
N THR A 448 -53.68 50.35 12.07
CA THR A 448 -55.13 50.60 12.18
C THR A 448 -55.56 52.00 11.74
N GLY A 449 -54.68 52.80 11.15
CA GLY A 449 -54.98 54.19 10.79
C GLY A 449 -54.53 54.67 9.41
N GLN A 450 -53.97 53.82 8.55
CA GLN A 450 -53.60 54.22 7.19
C GLN A 450 -54.15 53.23 6.16
N GLU A 451 -55.14 53.71 5.41
CA GLU A 451 -55.71 53.10 4.21
C GLU A 451 -54.66 53.09 3.07
N TRP A 452 -53.63 52.26 3.20
CA TRP A 452 -52.55 52.16 2.20
C TRP A 452 -53.00 51.54 0.86
N TRP A 453 -54.27 51.14 0.72
CA TRP A 453 -54.87 50.68 -0.54
C TRP A 453 -55.49 51.81 -1.39
N LEU A 454 -55.32 53.09 -1.01
CA LEU A 454 -55.77 54.27 -1.77
C LEU A 454 -54.62 55.03 -2.48
N LEU A 455 -53.66 54.30 -3.06
CA LEU A 455 -52.81 54.84 -4.13
C LEU A 455 -53.12 54.10 -5.42
N GLY A 456 -54.18 54.57 -6.08
CA GLY A 456 -54.29 54.43 -7.52
C GLY A 456 -53.24 55.32 -8.16
N ASP A 457 -52.22 54.71 -8.77
CA ASP A 457 -51.74 55.07 -10.10
C ASP A 457 -50.79 53.97 -10.63
N PRO A 458 -50.87 53.61 -11.92
CA PRO A 458 -50.09 52.52 -12.49
C PRO A 458 -48.71 53.02 -12.92
N ILE A 459 -47.68 52.78 -12.11
CA ILE A 459 -46.29 53.09 -12.48
C ILE A 459 -45.60 51.83 -13.01
N GLY A 460 -45.44 51.84 -14.33
CA GLY A 460 -44.54 51.10 -15.21
C GLY A 460 -43.58 50.08 -14.61
N VAL A 461 -43.69 48.85 -15.13
CA VAL A 461 -42.69 47.79 -15.04
C VAL A 461 -41.45 48.19 -15.85
N PRO A 462 -40.24 48.28 -15.25
CA PRO A 462 -39.01 48.26 -16.01
C PRO A 462 -38.63 46.79 -16.26
N ILE A 463 -38.55 46.44 -17.54
CA ILE A 463 -38.01 45.18 -18.05
C ILE A 463 -36.54 45.08 -17.59
N LEU A 464 -36.23 44.10 -16.75
CA LEU A 464 -34.86 43.82 -16.32
C LEU A 464 -34.26 42.70 -17.16
N HIS A 465 -33.26 43.11 -17.94
CA HIS A 465 -32.47 42.32 -18.87
C HIS A 465 -31.80 41.12 -18.17
N ARG A 466 -32.04 39.94 -18.74
CA ARG A 466 -31.41 38.66 -18.38
C ARG A 466 -29.98 38.65 -18.94
N SER A 467 -28.97 38.79 -18.09
CA SER A 467 -27.57 38.52 -18.48
C SER A 467 -27.21 37.07 -18.12
N ILE A 468 -26.91 36.29 -19.16
CA ILE A 468 -26.43 34.92 -19.11
C ILE A 468 -24.91 35.00 -18.95
N TYR A 469 -24.36 34.54 -17.83
CA TYR A 469 -22.95 34.19 -17.73
C TYR A 469 -22.80 32.68 -17.87
N ASN A 470 -22.31 32.26 -19.04
CA ASN A 470 -21.76 30.93 -19.29
C ASN A 470 -20.35 30.87 -18.67
N PHE A 471 -20.12 29.91 -17.78
CA PHE A 471 -18.78 29.50 -17.37
C PHE A 471 -18.49 28.15 -18.02
N HIS A 472 -17.59 28.16 -19.00
CA HIS A 472 -16.86 26.98 -19.48
C HIS A 472 -15.66 26.75 -18.57
N TYR A 473 -15.46 25.51 -18.12
CA TYR A 473 -14.15 25.03 -17.67
C TYR A 473 -13.79 23.76 -18.45
N PHE A 474 -12.54 23.75 -18.91
CA PHE A 474 -11.81 22.66 -19.53
C PHE A 474 -11.34 21.64 -18.49
#